data_AF-A0A520I1X0-F1
#
_entry.id   AF-A0A520I1X0-F1
#
_cell.length_a   1.000
_cell.length_b   1.000
_cell.length_c   1.000
_cell.angle_alpha   90.00
_cell.angle_beta   90.00
_cell.angle_gamma   90.00
#
_symmetry.space_group_name_H-M   'P 1'
#
loop_
_entity.id
_entity.type
_entity.pdbx_description
1 polymer ?
#
loop_
_entity_poly.entity_id
_entity_poly.type
_entity_poly.pdbx_seq_one_letter_code
_entity_poly.pdbx_strand_id
1 'polypeptide(L)'
;AWGLLCLALFGLAPGGVATIAVLALLQAAFTGFNLVFWSMLPNTVEYGEDRTGARVEALAFGVAALWQKIGLAAAAGGLGLFYRHIGYVAGATQSAATAAGIRDLMLYACSAGLVASALVMLGNPLKRGVHAALVEDLARRADV
;
A
#
# COMPACT_ATOMS: atom_id res chain seq x y z
N ALA A 1 -3.70 12.20 -1.25
CA ALA A 1 -3.53 13.53 -0.65
C ALA A 1 -3.12 13.43 0.83
N TRP A 2 -3.94 12.82 1.69
CA TRP A 2 -3.66 12.70 3.13
C TRP A 2 -2.36 11.95 3.50
N GLY A 3 -2.01 10.85 2.81
CA GLY A 3 -0.75 10.13 3.07
C GLY A 3 0.53 10.94 2.78
N LEU A 4 0.53 11.76 1.72
CA LEU A 4 1.64 12.67 1.41
C LEU A 4 1.74 13.81 2.43
N LEU A 5 0.59 14.32 2.89
CA LEU A 5 0.52 15.35 3.92
C LEU A 5 1.06 14.84 5.26
N CYS A 6 0.69 13.63 5.68
CA CYS A 6 1.21 13.01 6.90
C CYS A 6 2.71 12.70 6.80
N LEU A 7 3.22 12.32 5.62
CA LEU A 7 4.66 12.16 5.38
C LEU A 7 5.41 13.50 5.47
N ALA A 8 4.85 14.58 4.90
CA ALA A 8 5.42 15.92 5.01
C ALA A 8 5.42 16.43 6.46
N LEU A 9 4.35 16.16 7.21
CA LEU A 9 4.25 16.48 8.64
C LEU A 9 5.24 15.69 9.49
N PHE A 10 5.52 14.43 9.13
CA PHE A 10 6.56 13.63 9.80
C PHE A 10 7.97 14.22 9.60
N GLY A 11 8.27 14.74 8.40
CA GLY A 11 9.53 15.44 8.13
C GLY A 11 9.71 16.76 8.89
N LEU A 12 8.61 17.36 9.36
CA LEU A 12 8.58 18.60 10.14
C LEU A 12 8.35 18.39 11.64
N ALA A 13 8.09 17.14 12.08
CA ALA A 13 7.70 16.85 13.45
C ALA A 13 8.93 16.95 14.38
N PRO A 14 8.91 17.86 15.38
CA PRO A 14 9.88 17.79 16.47
C PRO A 14 9.59 16.50 17.24
N GLY A 15 10.62 15.68 17.46
CA GLY A 15 10.48 14.33 18.01
C GLY A 15 9.61 14.23 19.27
N GLY A 16 9.06 13.05 19.54
CA GLY A 16 8.23 12.77 20.72
C GLY A 16 6.77 12.44 20.37
N VAL A 17 5.83 12.89 21.20
CA VAL A 17 4.41 12.51 21.10
C VAL A 17 3.76 12.97 19.79
N ALA A 18 4.18 14.13 19.26
CA ALA A 18 3.66 14.66 18.00
C ALA A 18 3.98 13.74 16.81
N THR A 19 5.20 13.21 16.75
CA THR A 19 5.61 12.25 15.72
C THR A 19 4.78 10.96 15.79
N ILE A 20 4.54 10.45 17.00
CA ILE A 20 3.73 9.24 17.21
C ILE A 20 2.29 9.46 16.74
N ALA A 21 1.70 10.62 17.03
CA ALA A 21 0.35 10.96 16.59
C ALA A 21 0.25 11.03 15.05
N VAL A 22 1.25 11.62 14.38
CA VAL A 22 1.30 11.67 12.91
C VAL A 22 1.39 10.27 12.31
N LEU A 23 2.22 9.39 12.88
CA LEU A 23 2.33 8.00 12.43
C LEU A 23 1.03 7.22 12.64
N ALA A 24 0.33 7.43 13.75
CA ALA A 24 -0.96 6.81 14.02
C ALA A 24 -2.04 7.24 13.01
N LEU A 25 -2.10 8.53 12.66
CA LEU A 25 -3.00 9.05 11.64
C LEU A 25 -2.67 8.50 10.25
N LEU A 26 -1.39 8.42 9.92
CA LEU A 26 -0.93 7.81 8.68
C LEU A 26 -1.40 6.35 8.58
N GLN A 27 -1.24 5.58 9.66
CA GLN A 27 -1.69 4.20 9.71
C GLN A 27 -3.21 4.07 9.53
N ALA A 28 -3.99 4.92 10.20
CA ALA A 28 -5.44 4.96 10.06
C ALA A 28 -5.88 5.22 8.61
N ALA A 29 -5.17 6.12 7.90
CA ALA A 29 -5.44 6.39 6.50
C ALA A 29 -5.16 5.19 5.58
N PHE A 30 -4.15 4.38 5.89
CA PHE A 30 -3.80 3.19 5.11
C PHE A 30 -4.71 1.97 5.35
N THR A 31 -5.33 1.87 6.52
CA THR A 31 -6.23 0.75 6.86
C THR A 31 -7.37 0.58 5.84
N GLY A 32 -7.90 1.69 5.31
CA GLY A 32 -8.95 1.64 4.28
C GLY A 32 -8.52 0.93 3.00
N PHE A 33 -7.27 1.11 2.55
CA PHE A 33 -6.74 0.41 1.38
C PHE A 33 -6.67 -1.11 1.58
N ASN A 34 -6.32 -1.54 2.79
CA ASN A 34 -6.26 -2.96 3.12
C ASN A 34 -7.67 -3.59 3.06
N LEU A 35 -8.69 -2.93 3.62
CA LEU A 35 -10.07 -3.39 3.52
C LEU A 35 -10.54 -3.49 2.06
N VAL A 36 -10.29 -2.46 1.26
CA VAL A 36 -10.70 -2.45 -0.15
C VAL A 36 -10.07 -3.60 -0.93
N PHE A 37 -8.78 -3.87 -0.71
CA PHE A 37 -8.10 -5.00 -1.35
C PHE A 37 -8.82 -6.33 -1.06
N TRP A 38 -9.13 -6.59 0.21
CA TRP A 38 -9.82 -7.84 0.59
C TRP A 38 -11.28 -7.88 0.14
N SER A 39 -11.98 -6.75 0.08
CA SER A 39 -13.36 -6.70 -0.43
C SER A 39 -13.46 -6.87 -1.95
N MET A 40 -12.39 -6.57 -2.69
CA MET A 40 -12.38 -6.73 -4.15
C MET A 40 -12.11 -8.17 -4.59
N LEU A 41 -11.45 -8.98 -3.75
CA LEU A 41 -11.11 -10.37 -4.07
C LEU A 41 -12.34 -11.24 -4.42
N PRO A 42 -13.42 -11.25 -3.62
CA PRO A 42 -14.63 -12.01 -3.94
C PRO A 42 -15.23 -11.65 -5.31
N ASN A 43 -15.31 -10.35 -5.65
CA ASN A 43 -15.83 -9.90 -6.94
C ASN A 43 -15.03 -10.48 -8.12
N THR A 44 -13.72 -10.68 -7.95
CA THR A 44 -12.88 -11.31 -9.00
C THR A 44 -13.11 -12.81 -9.12
N VAL A 45 -13.42 -13.49 -8.01
CA VAL A 45 -13.78 -14.92 -8.01
C VAL A 45 -15.12 -15.12 -8.69
N GLU A 46 -16.12 -14.30 -8.36
CA GLU A 46 -17.46 -14.34 -8.97
C GLU A 46 -17.42 -14.07 -10.47
N TYR A 47 -16.68 -13.04 -10.90
CA TYR A 47 -16.49 -12.76 -12.33
C TYR A 47 -15.76 -13.90 -13.07
N GLY A 48 -14.78 -14.54 -12.41
CA GLY A 48 -14.08 -15.71 -12.96
C GLY A 48 -15.00 -16.92 -13.11
N GLU A 49 -15.87 -17.16 -12.12
CA GLU A 49 -16.88 -18.22 -12.14
C GLU A 49 -17.88 -18.02 -13.29
N ASP A 50 -18.38 -16.80 -13.49
CA ASP A 50 -19.30 -16.46 -14.60
C ASP A 50 -18.70 -16.76 -15.98
N ARG A 51 -17.41 -16.47 -16.18
CA ARG A 51 -16.74 -16.66 -17.48
C ARG A 51 -16.23 -18.08 -17.74
N THR A 52 -15.89 -18.81 -16.68
CA THR A 52 -15.22 -20.12 -16.81
C THR A 52 -16.07 -21.29 -16.34
N GLY A 53 -17.16 -21.03 -15.61
CA GLY A 53 -18.01 -22.03 -14.98
C GLY A 53 -17.38 -22.74 -13.78
N ALA A 54 -16.17 -22.34 -13.37
CA ALA A 54 -15.43 -22.96 -12.27
C ALA A 54 -15.16 -21.95 -11.14
N ARG A 55 -15.55 -22.31 -9.92
CA ARG A 55 -15.33 -21.48 -8.72
C ARG A 55 -13.94 -21.73 -8.14
N VAL A 56 -13.05 -20.74 -8.26
CA VAL A 56 -11.65 -20.83 -7.82
C VAL A 56 -11.40 -19.93 -6.59
N GLU A 57 -12.17 -20.15 -5.53
CA GLU A 57 -12.16 -19.26 -4.35
C GLU A 57 -10.89 -19.48 -3.51
N ALA A 58 -10.65 -20.70 -3.01
CA ALA A 58 -9.55 -20.99 -2.11
C ALA A 58 -8.16 -20.67 -2.71
N LEU A 59 -7.96 -20.95 -4.01
CA LEU A 59 -6.71 -20.66 -4.71
C LEU A 59 -6.52 -19.15 -4.91
N ALA A 60 -7.57 -18.39 -5.24
CA ALA A 60 -7.45 -16.93 -5.42
C ALA A 60 -7.04 -16.24 -4.11
N PHE A 61 -7.71 -16.57 -3.00
CA PHE A 61 -7.35 -16.04 -1.67
C PHE A 61 -5.96 -16.49 -1.24
N GLY A 62 -5.61 -17.76 -1.46
CA GLY A 62 -4.29 -18.31 -1.11
C GLY A 62 -3.15 -17.64 -1.88
N VAL A 63 -3.29 -17.47 -3.19
CA VAL A 63 -2.28 -16.82 -4.05
C VAL A 63 -2.15 -15.33 -3.72
N ALA A 64 -3.25 -14.63 -3.47
CA ALA A 64 -3.22 -13.22 -3.05
C ALA A 64 -2.44 -13.04 -1.73
N ALA A 65 -2.73 -13.89 -0.73
CA ALA A 65 -2.01 -13.86 0.54
C ALA A 65 -0.53 -14.23 0.38
N LEU A 66 -0.20 -15.20 -0.48
CA LEU A 66 1.18 -15.58 -0.76
C LEU A 66 1.97 -14.42 -1.38
N TRP A 67 1.41 -13.76 -2.39
CA TRP A 67 2.04 -12.59 -3.01
C TRP A 67 2.28 -11.46 -2.03
N GLN A 68 1.31 -11.21 -1.14
CA GLN A 68 1.49 -10.23 -0.07
C GLN A 68 2.66 -10.60 0.85
N LYS A 69 2.80 -11.88 1.22
CA LYS A 69 3.92 -12.35 2.07
C LYS A 69 5.27 -12.25 1.36
N ILE A 70 5.33 -12.56 0.07
CA ILE A 70 6.56 -12.40 -0.73
C ILE A 70 6.98 -10.92 -0.75
N GLY A 71 6.04 -10.01 -0.99
CA GLY A 71 6.32 -8.57 -0.93
C GLY A 71 6.81 -8.12 0.44
N LEU A 72 6.20 -8.61 1.52
CA LEU A 72 6.63 -8.30 2.88
C LEU A 72 8.04 -8.84 3.18
N ALA A 73 8.35 -10.07 2.75
CA ALA A 73 9.67 -10.67 2.91
C ALA A 73 10.75 -9.91 2.14
N ALA A 74 10.45 -9.52 0.89
CA ALA A 74 11.36 -8.70 0.08
C ALA A 74 11.62 -7.33 0.74
N ALA A 75 10.57 -6.67 1.24
CA ALA A 75 10.69 -5.40 1.94
C ALA A 75 11.53 -5.53 3.23
N ALA A 76 11.25 -6.55 4.05
CA ALA A 76 12.00 -6.81 5.28
C ALA A 76 13.48 -7.16 5.00
N GLY A 77 13.74 -7.93 3.94
CA GLY A 77 15.10 -8.24 3.49
C GLY A 77 15.87 -6.98 3.07
N GLY A 78 15.23 -6.11 2.26
CA GLY A 78 15.80 -4.82 1.86
C GLY A 78 16.08 -3.91 3.06
N LEU A 79 15.17 -3.86 4.03
CA LEU A 79 15.35 -3.10 5.27
C LEU A 79 16.57 -3.59 6.06
N GLY A 80 16.75 -4.90 6.17
CA GLY A 80 17.89 -5.51 6.86
C GLY A 80 19.23 -5.17 6.20
N LEU A 81 19.30 -5.20 4.87
CA LEU A 81 20.49 -4.79 4.11
C LEU A 81 20.82 -3.31 4.34
N PHE A 82 19.81 -2.45 4.38
CA PHE A 82 20.00 -1.03 4.65
C PHE A 82 20.52 -0.78 6.07
N TYR A 83 19.96 -1.44 7.08
CA TYR A 83 20.43 -1.34 8.47
C TYR A 83 21.88 -1.80 8.62
N ARG A 84 22.28 -2.85 7.90
CA ARG A 84 23.69 -3.26 7.84
C ARG A 84 24.58 -2.18 7.21
N HIS A 85 24.11 -1.50 6.18
CA HIS A 85 24.86 -0.46 5.48
C HIS A 85 25.09 0.80 6.35
N ILE A 86 24.09 1.23 7.13
CA ILE A 86 24.20 2.40 8.02
C ILE A 86 24.90 2.08 9.37
N GLY A 87 25.42 0.86 9.53
CA GLY A 87 26.13 0.43 10.73
C GLY A 87 25.26 0.28 11.98
N TYR A 88 23.99 -0.13 11.81
CA TYR A 88 23.10 -0.38 12.95
C TYR A 88 23.61 -1.52 13.83
N VAL A 89 23.72 -1.28 15.14
CA VAL A 89 24.14 -2.28 16.14
C VAL A 89 23.03 -2.47 17.16
N ALA A 90 22.39 -3.64 17.17
CA ALA A 90 21.29 -3.90 18.10
C ALA A 90 21.73 -3.80 19.57
N GLY A 91 20.94 -3.11 20.40
CA GLY A 91 21.17 -3.01 21.85
C GLY A 91 22.28 -2.04 22.29
N ALA A 92 23.04 -1.46 21.36
CA ALA A 92 24.02 -0.41 21.66
C ALA A 92 23.42 0.99 21.52
N THR A 93 24.06 1.99 22.13
CA THR A 93 23.73 3.40 21.89
C THR A 93 24.06 3.75 20.44
N GLN A 94 23.04 4.13 19.66
CA GLN A 94 23.22 4.47 18.25
C GLN A 94 23.93 5.82 18.09
N SER A 95 24.79 5.92 17.09
CA SER A 95 25.38 7.20 16.71
C SER A 95 24.30 8.15 16.16
N ALA A 96 24.54 9.46 16.24
CA ALA A 96 23.64 10.47 15.66
C ALA A 96 23.42 10.24 14.15
N ALA A 97 24.44 9.76 13.43
CA ALA A 97 24.36 9.43 12.01
C ALA A 97 23.46 8.22 11.75
N THR A 98 23.58 7.16 12.55
CA THR A 98 22.73 5.96 12.43
C THR A 98 21.28 6.28 12.77
N ALA A 99 21.04 7.09 13.80
CA ALA A 99 19.69 7.54 14.16
C ALA A 99 19.04 8.40 13.06
N ALA A 100 19.81 9.28 12.42
CA ALA A 100 19.35 10.02 11.24
C ALA A 100 19.03 9.08 10.08
N GLY A 101 19.90 8.10 9.80
CA GLY A 101 19.68 7.10 8.76
C GLY A 101 18.40 6.27 8.95
N ILE A 102 18.06 5.91 10.19
CA ILE A 102 16.80 5.21 10.51
C ILE A 102 15.58 6.10 10.21
N ARG A 103 15.63 7.37 10.61
CA ARG A 103 14.54 8.32 10.33
C ARG A 103 14.35 8.54 8.83
N ASP A 104 15.45 8.71 8.11
CA ASP A 104 15.45 8.93 6.67
C ASP A 104 14.92 7.69 5.94
N LEU A 105 15.26 6.48 6.41
CA LEU A 105 14.71 5.24 5.90
C LEU A 105 13.18 5.17 6.05
N MET A 106 12.63 5.58 7.19
CA MET A 106 11.18 5.62 7.39
C MET A 106 10.51 6.59 6.40
N LEU A 107 11.12 7.75 6.15
CA LEU A 107 10.62 8.73 5.16
C LEU A 107 10.69 8.19 3.74
N TYR A 108 11.87 7.71 3.31
CA TYR A 108 12.09 7.27 1.95
C TYR A 108 11.33 5.98 1.62
N ALA A 109 11.28 5.01 2.54
CA ALA A 109 10.55 3.76 2.30
C ALA A 109 9.04 4.01 2.16
N CYS A 110 8.45 4.81 3.05
CA CYS A 110 7.03 5.12 2.99
C CYS A 110 6.67 6.00 1.78
N SER A 111 7.50 7.00 1.45
CA SER A 111 7.27 7.85 0.28
C SER A 111 7.44 7.10 -1.04
N ALA A 112 8.46 6.25 -1.16
CA ALA A 112 8.66 5.40 -2.34
C ALA A 112 7.47 4.46 -2.58
N GLY A 113 6.95 3.82 -1.53
CA GLY A 113 5.76 2.98 -1.63
C GLY A 113 4.52 3.76 -2.09
N LEU A 114 4.33 4.98 -1.58
CA LEU A 114 3.21 5.83 -1.96
C LEU A 114 3.31 6.32 -3.41
N VAL A 115 4.51 6.72 -3.85
CA VAL A 115 4.77 7.16 -5.23
C VAL A 115 4.58 5.99 -6.19
N ALA A 116 5.11 4.80 -5.87
CA ALA A 116 4.90 3.60 -6.68
C ALA A 116 3.41 3.27 -6.82
N SER A 117 2.65 3.31 -5.72
CA SER A 117 1.19 3.11 -5.74
C SER A 117 0.47 4.17 -6.60
N ALA A 118 0.85 5.44 -6.48
CA ALA A 118 0.30 6.52 -7.29
C ALA A 118 0.61 6.34 -8.79
N LEU A 119 1.83 5.95 -9.15
CA LEU A 119 2.24 5.68 -10.53
C LEU A 119 1.46 4.51 -11.14
N VAL A 120 1.27 3.42 -10.39
CA VAL A 120 0.46 2.28 -10.82
C VAL A 120 -1.00 2.69 -11.00
N MET A 121 -1.55 3.53 -10.11
CA MET A 121 -2.90 4.08 -10.27
C MET A 121 -3.03 5.01 -11.48
N LEU A 122 -2.00 5.77 -11.85
CA LEU A 122 -2.04 6.63 -13.05
C LEU A 122 -2.13 5.81 -14.34
N GLY A 123 -1.61 4.57 -14.32
CA GLY A 123 -1.74 3.58 -15.38
C GLY A 123 -3.04 2.77 -15.35
N ASN A 124 -3.87 2.92 -14.31
CA ASN A 124 -5.14 2.22 -14.24
C ASN A 124 -6.12 2.78 -15.31
N PRO A 125 -6.61 1.95 -16.24
CA PRO A 125 -7.53 2.39 -17.30
C PRO A 125 -8.90 2.86 -16.77
N LEU A 126 -9.25 2.55 -15.52
CA LEU A 126 -10.47 3.02 -14.85
C LEU A 126 -10.30 4.44 -14.29
N LYS A 127 -10.01 5.41 -15.17
CA LYS A 127 -10.03 6.84 -14.79
C LYS A 127 -11.47 7.33 -14.65
N ARG A 128 -11.68 8.33 -13.77
CA ARG A 128 -12.99 9.02 -13.59
C ARG A 128 -13.56 9.39 -14.96
N GLY A 129 -14.76 8.89 -15.26
CA GLY A 129 -15.43 9.04 -16.56
C GLY A 129 -15.71 7.71 -17.25
N VAL A 130 -14.78 6.74 -17.20
CA VAL A 130 -14.97 5.42 -17.84
C VAL A 130 -16.06 4.61 -17.14
N HIS A 131 -16.16 4.70 -15.81
CA HIS A 131 -17.22 4.05 -15.05
C HIS A 131 -18.60 4.66 -15.36
N ALA A 132 -18.69 5.99 -15.52
CA ALA A 132 -19.93 6.66 -15.90
C ALA A 132 -20.37 6.26 -17.31
N ALA A 133 -19.43 6.19 -18.25
CA ALA A 133 -19.69 5.71 -19.61
C ALA A 133 -20.11 4.23 -19.64
N LEU A 134 -19.54 3.37 -18.78
CA LEU A 134 -19.93 1.96 -18.65
C LEU A 134 -21.34 1.79 -18.07
N VAL A 135 -21.71 2.58 -17.06
CA VAL A 135 -23.07 2.58 -16.49
C VAL A 135 -24.09 3.06 -17.52
N GLU A 136 -23.74 4.08 -18.31
CA GLU A 136 -24.59 4.59 -19.39
C GLU A 136 -24.76 3.58 -20.54
N ASP A 137 -23.70 2.85 -20.89
CA ASP A 137 -23.77 1.80 -21.91
C ASP A 137 -24.56 0.57 -21.44
N LEU A 138 -24.48 0.21 -20.16
CA LEU A 138 -25.28 -0.85 -19.56
C LEU A 138 -26.77 -0.47 -19.50
N ALA A 139 -27.10 0.78 -19.16
CA ALA A 139 -28.49 1.27 -19.17
C ALA A 139 -29.09 1.22 -20.58
N ARG A 140 -28.34 1.62 -21.61
CA ARG A 140 -28.79 1.54 -23.02
C ARG A 140 -29.09 0.13 -23.50
N ARG A 141 -28.40 -0.89 -22.99
CA ARG A 141 -28.61 -2.29 -23.38
C ARG A 141 -29.76 -2.97 -22.65
N ALA A 142 -30.19 -2.42 -21.52
CA ALA A 142 -31.32 -2.94 -20.76
C ALA A 142 -32.69 -2.46 -21.30
N ASP A 143 -32.71 -1.37 -22.08
CA ASP A 143 -33.89 -0.79 -22.72
C ASP A 143 -34.18 -1.34 -24.14
N VAL A 144 -33.40 -2.32 -24.63
CA VAL A 144 -33.58 -3.03 -25.92
C VAL A 144 -33.96 -4.48 -25.67
#